data_AF-A0AAV9FHB8-F1
#
_entry.id   AF-A0AAV9FHB8-F1
#
_cell.length_a   1.000
_cell.length_b   1.000
_cell.length_c   1.000
_cell.angle_alpha   90.00
_cell.angle_beta   90.00
_cell.angle_gamma   90.00
#
_symmetry.space_group_name_H-M   'P 1'
#
loop_
_entity.id
_entity.type
_entity.pdbx_description
1 polymer ?
#
loop_
_entity_poly.entity_id
_entity_poly.type
_entity_poly.pdbx_seq_one_letter_code
_entity_poly.pdbx_strand_id
1 'polypeptide(L)' 'MTGASKILVIGATGYLGKHLVRASVAAGHPTTVLIRAETLASTDTSKQSLFKEFESIGVKIVKLA' A
#
# COMPACT_ATOMS: atom_id res chain seq x y z
N MET A 1 7.53 10.11 -23.16
CA MET A 1 8.03 9.31 -22.02
C MET A 1 7.30 9.80 -20.78
N THR A 2 6.21 9.14 -20.42
CA THR A 2 5.27 9.62 -19.38
C THR A 2 5.91 9.45 -18.00
N GLY A 3 6.22 10.57 -17.33
CA GLY A 3 6.95 10.58 -16.06
C GLY A 3 6.15 9.99 -14.92
N ALA A 4 6.35 8.71 -14.61
CA ALA A 4 5.79 8.09 -13.43
C ALA A 4 6.50 8.59 -12.17
N SER A 5 5.80 9.40 -11.36
CA SER A 5 6.28 9.82 -10.05
C SER A 5 6.33 8.65 -9.07
N LYS A 6 7.30 8.67 -8.14
CA LYS A 6 7.33 7.77 -6.98
C LYS A 6 6.33 8.27 -5.95
N ILE A 7 5.41 7.41 -5.52
CA ILE A 7 4.32 7.77 -4.61
C ILE A 7 4.50 7.03 -3.28
N LEU A 8 4.40 7.78 -2.17
CA LEU A 8 4.30 7.22 -0.82
C LEU A 8 2.90 7.48 -0.28
N VAL A 9 2.18 6.43 0.11
CA VAL A 9 0.85 6.54 0.72
C VAL A 9 0.93 6.21 2.21
N ILE A 10 0.51 7.16 3.05
CA ILE A 10 0.34 6.99 4.49
C ILE A 10 -1.15 6.79 4.77
N GLY A 11 -1.50 5.81 5.61
CA GLY A 11 -2.90 5.42 5.82
C GLY A 11 -3.47 4.55 4.71
N ALA A 12 -2.60 3.80 4.01
CA ALA A 12 -2.95 2.89 2.91
C ALA A 12 -4.00 1.82 3.28
N THR A 13 -4.12 1.47 4.57
CA THR A 13 -5.09 0.50 5.08
C THR A 13 -6.45 1.11 5.41
N GLY A 14 -6.59 2.42 5.31
CA GLY A 14 -7.85 3.12 5.55
C GLY A 14 -8.87 2.89 4.43
N TYR A 15 -10.10 3.34 4.65
CA TYR A 15 -11.20 3.16 3.71
C TYR A 15 -10.87 3.68 2.30
N LEU A 16 -10.33 4.90 2.19
CA LEU A 16 -9.92 5.49 0.90
C LEU A 16 -8.51 5.08 0.48
N GLY A 17 -7.59 4.91 1.45
CA GLY A 17 -6.18 4.64 1.19
C GLY A 17 -5.97 3.41 0.30
N LYS A 18 -6.74 2.35 0.50
CA LYS A 18 -6.65 1.12 -0.30
C LYS A 18 -6.98 1.35 -1.78
N HIS A 19 -7.95 2.21 -2.07
CA HIS A 19 -8.34 2.53 -3.45
C HIS A 19 -7.30 3.43 -4.12
N LEU A 20 -6.73 4.38 -3.36
CA LEU A 20 -5.67 5.25 -3.84
C LEU A 20 -4.42 4.45 -4.25
N VAL A 21 -4.02 3.47 -3.44
CA VAL A 21 -2.88 2.59 -3.74
C VAL A 21 -3.11 1.84 -5.05
N ARG A 22 -4.28 1.21 -5.22
CA ARG A 22 -4.64 0.49 -6.45
C ARG A 22 -4.62 1.40 -7.67
N ALA A 23 -5.21 2.58 -7.56
CA ALA A 23 -5.25 3.56 -8.66
C ALA A 23 -3.85 4.05 -9.03
N SER A 24 -2.99 4.30 -8.04
CA SER A 24 -1.59 4.69 -8.23
C SER A 24 -0.80 3.64 -9.01
N VAL A 25 -0.91 2.37 -8.60
CA VAL A 25 -0.28 1.24 -9.31
C VAL A 25 -0.84 1.08 -10.72
N ALA A 26 -2.16 1.14 -10.89
CA ALA A 26 -2.82 1.03 -12.20
C ALA A 26 -2.44 2.17 -13.16
N ALA A 27 -2.16 3.36 -12.63
CA ALA A 27 -1.63 4.50 -13.38
C ALA A 27 -0.14 4.37 -13.71
N GLY A 28 0.52 3.29 -13.29
CA GLY A 28 1.94 3.01 -13.58
C GLY A 28 2.93 3.70 -12.63
N HIS A 29 2.46 4.23 -11.49
CA HIS A 29 3.34 4.86 -10.51
C HIS A 29 3.98 3.83 -9.57
N PRO A 30 5.32 3.81 -9.42
CA PRO A 30 5.97 3.07 -8.35
C PRO A 30 5.43 3.51 -7.00
N THR A 31 4.70 2.62 -6.33
CA THR A 31 3.92 2.94 -5.13
C THR A 31 4.50 2.25 -3.91
N THR A 32 4.74 3.03 -2.86
CA THR A 32 5.18 2.58 -1.54
C THR A 32 4.12 2.94 -0.52
N VAL A 33 3.92 2.09 0.50
CA VAL A 33 2.99 2.35 1.60
C VAL A 33 3.74 2.32 2.93
N LEU A 34 3.41 3.26 3.82
CA LEU A 34 3.93 3.27 5.19
C LEU A 34 2.90 2.67 6.15
N ILE A 35 3.29 1.62 6.87
CA ILE A 35 2.40 0.89 7.77
C ILE A 35 3.04 0.76 9.15
N ARG A 36 2.26 1.04 10.20
CA ARG A 36 2.69 0.87 11.59
C ARG A 36 2.96 -0.61 11.91
N ALA A 37 4.03 -0.89 12.67
CA ALA A 37 4.40 -2.24 13.08
C ALA A 37 3.23 -3.04 13.68
N GLU A 38 2.46 -2.41 14.58
CA GLU A 38 1.26 -2.96 15.21
C GLU A 38 0.15 -3.32 14.21
N THR A 39 0.04 -2.58 13.11
CA THR A 39 -0.98 -2.82 12.08
C THR A 39 -0.59 -4.00 11.19
N LEU A 40 0.71 -4.19 10.94
CA LEU A 40 1.24 -5.38 10.25
C LEU A 40 1.09 -6.65 11.09
N ALA A 41 1.25 -6.53 12.42
CA ALA A 41 1.08 -7.63 13.36
C ALA A 41 -0.41 -7.93 13.68
N SER A 42 -1.35 -7.21 13.08
CA SER A 42 -2.78 -7.39 13.35
C SER A 42 -3.26 -8.77 12.90
N THR A 43 -4.05 -9.43 13.75
CA THR A 43 -4.74 -10.70 13.44
C THR A 43 -6.01 -10.51 12.61
N ASP A 44 -6.30 -9.28 12.20
CA ASP A 44 -7.45 -8.95 11.36
C ASP A 44 -7.26 -9.51 9.95
N THR A 45 -8.05 -10.54 9.62
CA THR A 45 -8.04 -11.23 8.33
C THR A 45 -8.21 -10.27 7.15
N SER A 46 -8.95 -9.18 7.33
CA SER A 46 -9.17 -8.18 6.27
C SER A 46 -7.87 -7.43 5.93
N LYS A 47 -7.08 -7.07 6.95
CA LYS A 47 -5.79 -6.38 6.78
C LYS A 47 -4.73 -7.33 6.22
N GLN A 48 -4.70 -8.58 6.69
CA GLN A 48 -3.80 -9.61 6.18
C GLN A 48 -4.04 -9.87 4.68
N SER A 49 -5.30 -9.94 4.27
CA SER A 49 -5.67 -10.08 2.85
C SER A 49 -5.24 -8.87 2.03
N LEU A 50 -5.40 -7.65 2.58
CA LEU A 50 -4.96 -6.42 1.94
C LEU A 50 -3.43 -6.37 1.74
N PHE A 51 -2.64 -6.82 2.72
CA PHE A 51 -1.18 -6.83 2.59
C PHE A 51 -0.71 -7.80 1.50
N LYS A 52 -1.30 -9.01 1.45
CA LYS A 52 -1.03 -9.98 0.38
C LYS A 52 -1.40 -9.42 -1.00
N GLU A 53 -2.50 -8.68 -1.09
CA GLU A 53 -2.89 -8.00 -2.33
C GLU A 53 -1.87 -6.92 -2.71
N PHE A 54 -1.44 -6.08 -1.76
CA PHE A 54 -0.42 -5.06 -2.01
C PHE A 54 0.89 -5.66 -2.53
N GLU A 55 1.35 -6.75 -1.90
CA GLU A 55 2.54 -7.47 -2.37
C GLU A 55 2.35 -8.05 -3.77
N SER A 56 1.18 -8.62 -4.08
CA SER A 56 0.92 -9.24 -5.40
C SER A 56 0.83 -8.23 -6.54
N ILE A 57 0.42 -6.98 -6.27
CA ILE A 57 0.39 -5.89 -7.25
C ILE A 57 1.69 -5.05 -7.25
N GLY A 58 2.74 -5.47 -6.54
CA GLY A 58 4.07 -4.85 -6.58
C GLY A 58 4.22 -3.58 -5.73
N VAL A 59 3.34 -3.36 -4.74
CA VAL A 59 3.47 -2.24 -3.79
C VAL A 59 4.57 -2.56 -2.79
N LYS A 60 5.47 -1.59 -2.56
CA LYS A 60 6.50 -1.71 -1.53
C LYS A 60 5.94 -1.33 -0.16
N ILE A 61 5.94 -2.27 0.78
CA ILE A 61 5.52 -2.00 2.17
C ILE A 61 6.74 -1.57 2.99
N VAL A 62 6.65 -0.39 3.62
CA VAL A 62 7.64 0.12 4.58
C VAL A 62 7.03 0.11 5.97
N LYS A 63 7.75 -0.49 6.91
CA LYS A 63 7.36 -0.55 8.31
C LYS A 63 7.78 0.73 9.02
N LEU A 64 6.84 1.40 9.67
CA LEU A 64 7.14 2.44 10.66
C LEU A 64 7.53 1.73 11.95
N ALA A 65 8.78 1.97 12.37
CA ALA A 65 9.37 1.44 13.59
C ALA A 65 8.68 2.03 14.83
#